data_AF-A0A3N6LL83-F1
#
_entry.id   AF-A0A3N6LL83-F1
#
_cell.length_a   1.000
_cell.length_b   1.000
_cell.length_c   1.000
_cell.angle_alpha   90.00
_cell.angle_beta   90.00
_cell.angle_gamma   90.00
#
_symmetry.space_group_name_H-M   'P 1'
#
loop_
_entity.id
_entity.type
_entity.pdbx_description
1 polymer ?
#
loop_
_entity_poly.entity_id
_entity_poly.type
_entity_poly.pdbx_seq_one_letter_code
_entity_poly.pdbx_strand_id
1 'polypeptide(L)' 'MVNEEFEPDERQKAILDVLKEGQAEGNPWGYANPKRLEQRLDIRRQYINRALQGLVDAGWIEKVNRGLYRFVVDPRDA' A
#
# COMPACT_ATOMS: atom_id res chain seq x y z
N MET A 1 15.49 2.68 4.17
CA MET A 1 15.34 4.12 4.43
C MET A 1 14.09 4.57 3.70
N VAL A 2 13.24 5.38 4.31
CA VAL A 2 12.02 5.89 3.67
C VAL A 2 12.43 6.94 2.64
N ASN A 3 11.94 6.83 1.41
CA ASN A 3 12.13 7.84 0.39
C ASN A 3 11.00 8.89 0.50
N GLU A 4 11.29 10.03 1.11
CA GLU A 4 10.33 11.13 1.28
C GLU A 4 10.02 11.88 -0.03
N GLU A 5 10.92 11.81 -1.01
CA GLU A 5 10.79 12.43 -2.34
C GLU A 5 10.05 11.52 -3.34
N PHE A 6 9.55 10.36 -2.90
CA PHE A 6 8.81 9.45 -3.76
C PHE A 6 7.41 9.99 -4.06
N GLU A 7 7.10 10.19 -5.33
CA GLU A 7 5.78 10.61 -5.79
C GLU A 7 4.95 9.39 -6.24
N PRO A 8 3.98 8.91 -5.43
CA PRO A 8 3.16 7.77 -5.81
C PRO A 8 2.26 8.11 -7.00
N ASP A 9 2.12 7.17 -7.93
CA ASP A 9 1.13 7.27 -8.99
C ASP A 9 -0.31 7.05 -8.47
N GLU A 10 -1.31 7.27 -9.31
CA GLU A 10 -2.73 7.13 -8.91
C GLU A 10 -3.08 5.72 -8.38
N ARG A 11 -2.41 4.67 -8.84
CA ARG A 11 -2.66 3.30 -8.35
C ARG A 11 -2.03 3.10 -6.99
N GLN A 12 -0.84 3.63 -6.79
CA GLN A 12 -0.13 3.57 -5.51
C GLN A 12 -0.87 4.37 -4.44
N LYS A 13 -1.39 5.56 -4.79
CA LYS A 13 -2.30 6.34 -3.93
C LYS A 13 -3.51 5.50 -3.51
N ALA A 14 -4.21 4.89 -4.47
CA ALA A 14 -5.37 4.04 -4.17
C ALA A 14 -5.02 2.82 -3.30
N ILE A 15 -3.84 2.22 -3.47
CA ILE A 15 -3.37 1.13 -2.58
C ILE A 15 -3.11 1.63 -1.17
N LEU A 16 -2.47 2.80 -1.01
CA LEU A 16 -2.23 3.41 0.29
C LEU A 16 -3.55 3.72 1.01
N ASP A 17 -4.55 4.24 0.29
CA ASP A 17 -5.87 4.49 0.85
C ASP A 17 -6.50 3.20 1.40
N VAL A 18 -6.45 2.09 0.65
CA VAL A 18 -6.94 0.79 1.11
C VAL A 18 -6.16 0.26 2.33
N LEU A 19 -4.86 0.54 2.41
CA LEU A 19 -4.05 0.15 3.56
C LEU A 19 -4.37 0.98 4.81
N LYS A 20 -4.76 2.25 4.65
CA LYS A 20 -5.17 3.15 5.73
C LYS A 20 -6.63 2.98 6.16
N GLU A 21 -7.47 2.28 5.38
CA GLU A 21 -8.86 1.96 5.76
C GLU A 21 -8.93 1.37 7.19
N GLY A 22 -9.75 1.99 8.05
CA GLY A 22 -9.92 1.59 9.44
C GLY A 22 -9.00 2.28 10.46
N GLN A 23 -7.97 3.01 10.00
CA GLN A 23 -7.02 3.72 10.88
C GLN A 23 -7.72 4.71 11.82
N ALA A 24 -8.67 5.48 11.31
CA ALA A 24 -9.41 6.49 12.09
C ALA A 24 -10.51 5.87 12.98
N GLU A 25 -10.90 4.63 12.74
CA GLU A 25 -12.04 3.97 13.39
C GLU A 25 -11.60 3.06 14.55
N GLY A 26 -10.29 2.96 14.81
CA GLY A 26 -9.73 2.03 15.79
C GLY A 26 -9.82 0.55 15.37
N ASN A 27 -10.17 0.28 14.12
CA ASN A 27 -10.23 -1.05 13.55
C ASN A 27 -8.82 -1.56 13.21
N PRO A 28 -8.57 -2.89 13.20
CA PRO A 28 -7.32 -3.43 12.66
C PRO A 28 -7.12 -2.96 11.20
N TRP A 29 -6.01 -2.27 10.96
CA TRP A 29 -5.71 -1.62 9.69
C TRP A 29 -4.25 -1.87 9.27
N GLY A 30 -3.85 -1.36 8.12
CA GLY A 30 -2.46 -1.35 7.69
C GLY A 30 -1.99 -2.62 7.01
N TYR A 31 -2.85 -3.61 6.75
CA TYR A 31 -2.47 -4.86 6.09
C TYR A 31 -3.36 -5.20 4.89
N ALA A 32 -2.73 -5.61 3.80
CA ALA A 32 -3.43 -6.11 2.63
C ALA A 32 -2.64 -7.20 1.89
N ASN A 33 -3.37 -8.08 1.22
CA ASN A 33 -2.81 -8.99 0.24
C ASN A 33 -3.21 -8.54 -1.18
N PRO A 34 -2.48 -8.96 -2.24
CA PRO A 34 -2.81 -8.57 -3.61
C PRO A 34 -4.23 -8.94 -4.05
N LYS A 35 -4.84 -9.99 -3.47
CA LYS A 35 -6.20 -10.41 -3.82
C LYS A 35 -7.26 -9.43 -3.31
N ARG A 36 -7.12 -8.95 -2.06
CA ARG A 36 -7.96 -7.90 -1.48
C ARG A 36 -7.86 -6.62 -2.32
N LEU A 37 -6.65 -6.22 -2.69
CA LEU A 37 -6.42 -5.02 -3.50
C LEU A 37 -7.02 -5.13 -4.90
N GLU A 38 -6.87 -6.28 -5.57
CA GLU A 38 -7.51 -6.56 -6.85
C GLU A 38 -9.04 -6.42 -6.76
N GLN A 39 -9.66 -7.01 -5.73
CA GLN A 39 -11.11 -6.95 -5.54
C GLN A 39 -11.60 -5.55 -5.18
N ARG A 40 -10.85 -4.83 -4.34
CA ARG A 40 -11.26 -3.52 -3.82
C ARG A 40 -11.12 -2.41 -4.86
N LEU A 41 -10.11 -2.51 -5.71
CA LEU A 41 -9.75 -1.47 -6.68
C LEU A 41 -10.17 -1.80 -8.12
N ASP A 42 -10.64 -3.03 -8.39
CA ASP A 42 -10.92 -3.54 -9.74
C ASP A 42 -9.70 -3.40 -10.69
N ILE A 43 -8.51 -3.60 -10.13
CA ILE A 43 -7.24 -3.52 -10.86
C ILE A 43 -6.65 -4.92 -11.00
N ARG A 44 -6.25 -5.29 -12.22
CA ARG A 44 -5.61 -6.59 -12.49
C ARG A 44 -4.38 -6.80 -11.62
N ARG A 45 -4.22 -8.03 -11.10
CA ARG A 45 -3.11 -8.42 -10.20
C ARG A 45 -1.72 -8.00 -10.65
N GLN A 46 -1.43 -8.00 -11.96
CA GLN A 46 -0.13 -7.57 -12.49
C GLN A 46 0.19 -6.11 -12.13
N TYR A 47 -0.78 -5.20 -12.25
CA TYR A 47 -0.61 -3.79 -11.94
C TYR A 47 -0.56 -3.54 -10.44
N ILE A 48 -1.35 -4.28 -9.65
CA ILE A 48 -1.25 -4.27 -8.18
C ILE A 48 0.17 -4.64 -7.74
N ASN A 49 0.72 -5.75 -8.26
CA ASN A 49 2.06 -6.20 -7.87
C ASN A 49 3.16 -5.18 -8.26
N ARG A 50 3.05 -4.55 -9.43
CA ARG A 50 3.99 -3.49 -9.85
C ARG A 50 3.90 -2.28 -8.92
N ALA A 51 2.70 -1.83 -8.59
CA ALA A 51 2.49 -0.67 -7.70
C ALA A 51 3.00 -0.96 -6.27
N LEU A 52 2.70 -2.15 -5.74
CA LEU A 52 3.23 -2.63 -4.46
C LEU A 52 4.76 -2.66 -4.45
N GLN A 53 5.39 -3.11 -5.53
CA GLN A 53 6.85 -3.13 -5.60
C GLN A 53 7.43 -1.72 -5.49
N GLY A 54 6.88 -0.74 -6.22
CA GLY A 54 7.36 0.65 -6.11
C GLY A 54 7.19 1.24 -4.71
N LEU A 55 6.09 0.93 -4.02
CA LEU A 55 5.87 1.37 -2.63
C LEU A 55 6.83 0.68 -1.64
N VAL A 56 7.16 -0.59 -1.88
CA VAL A 56 8.17 -1.33 -1.10
C VAL A 56 9.56 -0.73 -1.33
N ASP A 57 9.92 -0.45 -2.58
CA ASP A 57 11.22 0.13 -2.93
C ASP A 57 11.38 1.53 -2.32
N ALA A 58 10.29 2.31 -2.22
CA ALA A 58 10.25 3.59 -1.53
C ALA A 58 10.24 3.47 0.01
N GLY A 59 9.97 2.29 0.56
CA GLY A 59 9.88 2.05 2.00
C GLY A 59 8.60 2.54 2.67
N TRP A 60 7.56 2.89 1.90
CA TRP A 60 6.27 3.37 2.43
C TRP A 60 5.38 2.21 2.91
N ILE A 61 5.59 1.04 2.31
CA ILE A 61 5.03 -0.23 2.76
C ILE A 61 6.16 -1.25 2.83
N GLU A 62 5.91 -2.37 3.49
CA GLU A 62 6.84 -3.51 3.49
C GLU A 62 6.12 -4.82 3.21
N LYS A 63 6.87 -5.82 2.77
CA LYS A 63 6.38 -7.17 2.55
C LYS A 63 6.72 -8.04 3.76
N VAL A 64 5.76 -8.24 4.65
CA VAL A 64 5.96 -9.00 5.90
C VAL A 64 6.06 -10.51 5.69
N ASN A 65 5.40 -11.05 4.65
CA ASN A 65 5.54 -12.45 4.26
C ASN A 65 5.18 -12.63 2.77
N ARG A 66 5.13 -13.88 2.29
CA ARG A 66 4.70 -14.18 0.93
C ARG A 66 3.23 -13.78 0.72
N GLY A 67 3.04 -12.60 0.11
CA GLY A 67 1.72 -12.13 -0.32
C GLY A 67 0.98 -11.29 0.72
N LEU A 68 1.62 -10.91 1.82
CA LEU A 68 1.08 -9.94 2.78
C LEU A 68 1.98 -8.71 2.84
N TYR A 69 1.35 -7.55 2.76
CA TYR A 69 1.99 -6.25 2.79
C TYR A 69 1.46 -5.46 3.97
N ARG A 70 2.33 -4.65 4.57
CA ARG A 70 2.06 -3.81 5.73
C ARG A 70 2.37 -2.36 5.41
N PHE A 71 1.46 -1.45 5.75
CA PHE A 71 1.71 -0.02 5.75
C PHE A 71 2.79 0.33 6.77
N VAL A 72 3.77 1.14 6.36
CA VAL A 72 4.82 1.62 7.25
C VAL A 72 4.58 3.09 7.56
N VAL A 73 4.55 3.92 6.50
CA VAL A 73 4.40 5.37 6.61
C VAL A 73 3.95 5.93 5.27
N ASP A 74 3.28 7.08 5.33
CA ASP A 74 3.05 7.94 4.18
C ASP A 74 3.62 9.33 4.50
N PRO A 75 4.78 9.70 3.95
CA PRO A 75 5.41 11.00 4.18
C PRO A 75 4.52 12.21 3.87
N ARG A 76 3.45 12.03 3.10
CA ARG A 76 2.51 13.10 2.72
C ARG A 76 1.51 13.46 3.83
N ASP A 77 1.39 12.62 4.87
CA ASP A 77 0.52 12.87 6.02
C ASP A 77 1.21 13.70 7.13
N ALA A 78 2.48 14.10 6.93
CA ALA A 78 3.30 14.81 7.91
C ALA A 78 3.05 16.33 7.95
#